data_AF-A0A9Q3DSU6-F1
#
_entry.id   AF-A0A9Q3DSU6-F1
#
_cell.length_a   1.000
_cell.length_b   1.000
_cell.length_c   1.000
_cell.angle_alpha   90.00
_cell.angle_beta   90.00
_cell.angle_gamma   90.00
#
_symmetry.space_group_name_H-M   'P 1'
#
loop_
_entity.id
_entity.type
_entity.pdbx_description
1 polymer ?
#
loop_
_entity_poly.entity_id
_entity_poly.type
_entity_poly.pdbx_seq_one_letter_code
_entity_poly.pdbx_strand_id
1 'polypeptide(L)'
;MRQDHGKYSWPWWKDQIISEWANNSWQFKMENSFEEAIFHIERDRPMSWFLKQKDRLTALHPDMSETMIHNRILRKGGDDLEHAIRSRFIEPCSTEDYINAMEVIPTRKKIGRNWYKPPMDNKTSGKPIPKPNKPHEKAPLRCHKCGSKSHLASTCPTKTRINEIEIDKDEDTRETNNVSLHDSDSEPSE
;
A
#
# COMPACT_ATOMS: atom_id res chain seq x y z
N MET A 1 15.77 44.27 -19.00
CA MET A 1 14.46 44.04 -18.35
C MET A 1 14.26 44.90 -17.11
N ARG A 2 15.00 44.73 -15.99
CA ARG A 2 14.76 45.54 -14.76
C ARG A 2 15.04 47.05 -14.89
N GLN A 3 15.94 47.43 -15.79
CA GLN A 3 16.34 48.84 -15.99
C GLN A 3 15.31 49.67 -16.78
N ASP A 4 14.54 49.04 -17.68
CA ASP A 4 13.51 49.73 -18.49
C ASP A 4 12.10 49.64 -17.87
N HIS A 5 11.85 48.59 -17.06
CA HIS A 5 10.54 48.27 -16.49
C HIS A 5 10.49 48.36 -14.95
N GLY A 6 11.38 49.15 -14.33
CA GLY A 6 11.47 49.26 -12.87
C GLY A 6 10.22 49.78 -12.15
N LYS A 7 9.25 50.34 -12.88
CA LYS A 7 8.01 50.95 -12.34
C LYS A 7 6.77 50.05 -12.43
N TYR A 8 6.86 48.87 -13.04
CA TYR A 8 5.70 48.00 -13.22
C TYR A 8 5.38 47.21 -11.94
N SER A 9 4.09 46.93 -11.74
CA SER A 9 3.61 46.17 -10.59
C SER A 9 4.04 44.70 -10.67
N TRP A 10 4.09 44.02 -9.53
CA TRP A 10 4.45 42.60 -9.46
C TRP A 10 3.56 41.68 -10.34
N PRO A 11 2.23 41.87 -10.43
CA PRO A 11 1.40 41.08 -11.34
C PRO A 11 1.84 41.19 -12.80
N TRP A 12 2.18 42.39 -13.27
CA TRP A 12 2.68 42.58 -14.63
C TRP A 12 4.01 41.84 -14.85
N TRP A 13 4.93 41.94 -13.90
CA TRP A 13 6.19 41.20 -13.94
C TRP A 13 5.97 39.69 -13.96
N LYS A 14 5.02 39.20 -13.15
CA LYS A 14 4.64 37.79 -13.13
C LYS A 14 4.12 37.33 -14.49
N ASP A 15 3.26 38.11 -15.13
CA ASP A 15 2.73 37.79 -16.45
C ASP A 15 3.81 37.77 -17.53
N GLN A 16 4.76 38.73 -17.49
CA GLN A 16 5.91 38.72 -18.39
C GLN A 16 6.83 37.52 -18.16
N ILE A 17 7.08 37.17 -16.89
CA ILE A 17 7.87 35.99 -16.54
C ILE A 17 7.20 34.72 -17.08
N ILE A 18 5.90 34.59 -16.89
CA ILE A 18 5.13 33.45 -17.39
C ILE A 18 5.17 33.43 -18.93
N SER A 19 4.97 34.56 -19.59
CA SER A 19 5.01 34.66 -21.05
C SER A 19 6.36 34.20 -21.64
N GLU A 20 7.47 34.64 -21.07
CA GLU A 20 8.81 34.32 -21.58
C GLU A 20 9.25 32.88 -21.24
N TRP A 21 9.00 32.44 -20.00
CA TRP A 21 9.58 31.20 -19.49
C TRP A 21 8.60 30.05 -19.29
N ALA A 22 7.28 30.28 -19.22
CA ALA A 22 6.27 29.23 -19.13
C ALA A 22 5.71 28.82 -20.51
N ASN A 23 6.58 28.82 -21.51
CA ASN A 23 6.26 28.36 -22.87
C ASN A 23 6.06 26.84 -22.94
N ASN A 24 5.54 26.35 -24.07
CA ASN A 24 5.26 24.92 -24.29
C ASN A 24 6.48 24.01 -24.03
N SER A 25 7.70 24.48 -24.29
CA SER A 25 8.91 23.70 -24.02
C SER A 25 9.18 23.55 -22.52
N TRP A 26 8.88 24.57 -21.70
CA TRP A 26 8.96 24.45 -20.25
C TRP A 26 7.89 23.50 -19.71
N GLN A 27 6.65 23.61 -20.20
CA GLN A 27 5.56 22.71 -19.80
C GLN A 27 5.92 21.25 -20.10
N PHE A 28 6.37 20.97 -21.33
CA PHE A 28 6.83 19.64 -21.73
C PHE A 28 7.97 19.12 -20.84
N LYS A 29 8.96 19.97 -20.51
CA LYS A 29 10.05 19.59 -19.60
C LYS A 29 9.55 19.28 -18.19
N MET A 30 8.61 20.05 -17.66
CA MET A 30 8.02 19.81 -16.33
C MET A 30 7.18 18.54 -16.30
N GLU A 31 6.39 18.31 -17.34
CA GLU A 31 5.58 17.10 -17.47
C GLU A 31 6.47 15.86 -17.58
N ASN A 32 7.45 15.85 -18.50
CA ASN A 32 8.41 14.76 -18.61
C ASN A 32 9.19 14.54 -17.29
N SER A 33 9.59 15.62 -16.62
CA SER A 33 10.26 15.55 -15.32
C SER A 33 9.39 14.93 -14.22
N PHE A 34 8.07 15.12 -14.28
CA PHE A 34 7.11 14.47 -13.37
C PHE A 34 6.84 13.03 -13.81
N GLU A 35 6.75 12.77 -15.11
CA GLU A 35 6.50 11.44 -15.66
C GLU A 35 7.59 10.45 -15.30
N GLU A 36 8.86 10.85 -15.45
CA GLU A 36 10.05 10.07 -15.12
C GLU A 36 10.33 9.99 -13.61
N ALA A 37 9.71 10.85 -12.80
CA ALA A 37 9.90 10.87 -11.35
C ALA A 37 9.17 9.71 -10.70
N ILE A 38 9.83 8.55 -10.64
CA ILE A 38 9.41 7.40 -9.85
C ILE A 38 9.96 7.58 -8.42
N PHE A 39 9.11 7.31 -7.43
CA PHE A 39 9.52 7.37 -6.02
C PHE A 39 10.17 6.06 -5.59
N HIS A 40 11.41 6.14 -5.10
CA HIS A 40 12.14 5.00 -4.56
C HIS A 40 12.33 5.15 -3.06
N ILE A 41 11.77 4.22 -2.29
CA ILE A 41 11.75 4.23 -0.82
C ILE A 41 13.15 4.32 -0.18
N GLU A 42 14.15 3.69 -0.79
CA GLU A 42 15.50 3.62 -0.23
C GLU A 42 16.37 4.84 -0.60
N ARG A 43 16.03 5.52 -1.69
CA ARG A 43 16.82 6.62 -2.24
C ARG A 43 16.22 7.99 -1.91
N ASP A 44 14.90 8.08 -2.00
CA ASP A 44 14.18 9.35 -2.01
C ASP A 44 13.59 9.63 -0.63
N ARG A 45 13.74 10.87 -0.16
CA ARG A 45 13.11 11.34 1.08
C ARG A 45 11.65 11.73 0.79
N PRO A 46 10.65 11.11 1.44
CA PRO A 46 9.23 11.34 1.14
C PRO A 46 8.84 12.82 1.14
N MET A 47 9.16 13.56 2.21
CA MET A 47 8.83 14.98 2.33
C MET A 47 9.32 15.81 1.13
N SER A 48 10.62 15.77 0.88
CA SER A 48 11.25 16.59 -0.17
C SER A 48 10.80 16.17 -1.56
N TRP A 49 10.68 14.86 -1.79
CA TRP A 49 10.26 14.33 -3.08
C TRP A 49 8.80 14.68 -3.37
N PHE A 50 7.90 14.52 -2.39
CA PHE A 50 6.48 14.80 -2.54
C PHE A 50 6.21 16.28 -2.81
N LEU A 51 6.83 17.18 -2.03
CA LEU A 51 6.68 18.63 -2.27
C LEU A 51 7.18 19.04 -3.65
N LYS A 52 8.31 18.48 -4.10
CA LYS A 52 8.83 18.75 -5.45
C LYS A 52 7.84 18.33 -6.54
N GLN A 53 7.14 17.21 -6.36
CA GLN A 53 6.10 16.80 -7.31
C GLN A 53 4.83 17.64 -7.20
N LYS A 54 4.44 18.03 -5.97
CA LYS A 54 3.32 18.96 -5.74
C LYS A 54 3.57 20.28 -6.46
N ASP A 55 4.76 20.86 -6.31
CA ASP A 55 5.13 22.13 -6.97
C ASP A 55 5.10 22.03 -8.50
N ARG A 56 5.55 20.91 -9.06
CA ARG A 56 5.47 20.67 -10.52
C ARG A 56 4.01 20.61 -10.99
N LEU A 57 3.16 19.88 -10.28
CA LEU A 57 1.76 19.72 -10.64
C LEU A 57 0.95 20.99 -10.43
N THR A 58 1.19 21.76 -9.37
CA THR A 58 0.52 23.06 -9.15
C THR A 58 0.95 24.09 -10.20
N ALA A 59 2.18 24.01 -10.68
CA ALA A 59 2.67 24.88 -11.75
C ALA A 59 2.09 24.51 -13.13
N LEU A 60 1.82 23.23 -13.39
CA LEU A 60 1.21 22.75 -14.64
C LEU A 60 -0.33 22.86 -14.65
N HIS A 61 -0.95 22.59 -13.50
CA HIS A 61 -2.40 22.52 -13.33
C HIS A 61 -2.83 23.26 -12.06
N PRO A 62 -2.85 24.61 -12.09
CA PRO A 62 -3.21 25.42 -10.92
C PRO A 62 -4.68 25.27 -10.50
N ASP A 63 -5.54 24.76 -11.38
CA ASP A 63 -6.96 24.49 -11.18
C ASP A 63 -7.25 23.11 -10.55
N MET A 64 -6.24 22.24 -10.47
CA MET A 64 -6.41 20.89 -9.93
C MET A 64 -6.56 20.90 -8.41
N SER A 65 -7.50 20.11 -7.88
CA SER A 65 -7.69 19.98 -6.44
C SER A 65 -6.47 19.34 -5.76
N GLU A 66 -6.22 19.73 -4.52
CA GLU A 66 -5.09 19.21 -3.75
C GLU A 66 -5.14 17.68 -3.62
N THR A 67 -6.31 17.10 -3.37
CA THR A 67 -6.51 15.65 -3.32
C THR A 67 -6.17 14.96 -4.65
N MET A 68 -6.46 15.59 -5.79
CA MET A 68 -6.13 15.02 -7.10
C MET A 68 -4.63 15.08 -7.37
N ILE A 69 -3.97 16.18 -6.96
CA ILE A 69 -2.51 16.30 -6.99
C ILE A 69 -1.87 15.20 -6.15
N HIS A 70 -2.31 15.01 -4.90
CA HIS A 70 -1.81 13.94 -4.03
C HIS A 70 -1.97 12.56 -4.67
N ASN A 71 -3.15 12.27 -5.22
CA ASN A 71 -3.41 11.00 -5.90
C ASN A 71 -2.52 10.76 -7.12
N ARG A 72 -2.23 11.80 -7.92
CA ARG A 72 -1.29 11.72 -9.04
C ARG A 72 0.14 11.44 -8.56
N ILE A 73 0.55 12.07 -7.47
CA ILE A 73 1.87 11.85 -6.87
C ILE A 73 2.00 10.41 -6.34
N LEU A 74 0.97 9.89 -5.65
CA LEU A 74 0.99 8.53 -5.11
C LEU A 74 1.13 7.45 -6.19
N ARG A 75 0.52 7.64 -7.36
CA ARG A 75 0.68 6.71 -8.51
C ARG A 75 2.13 6.50 -8.93
N LYS A 76 3.01 7.49 -8.66
CA LYS A 76 4.44 7.38 -8.94
C LYS A 76 5.22 6.58 -7.90
N GLY A 77 4.58 6.25 -6.76
CA GLY A 77 5.13 5.40 -5.70
C GLY A 77 4.92 3.90 -5.89
N GLY A 78 4.23 3.49 -6.96
CA GLY A 78 3.88 2.10 -7.26
C GLY A 78 2.60 1.64 -6.55
N ASP A 79 1.94 0.66 -7.15
CA ASP A 79 0.59 0.22 -6.77
C ASP A 79 0.47 -0.19 -5.30
N ASP A 80 1.46 -0.92 -4.77
CA ASP A 80 1.43 -1.39 -3.38
C ASP A 80 1.49 -0.24 -2.37
N LEU A 81 2.32 0.77 -2.65
CA LEU A 81 2.47 1.93 -1.78
C LEU A 81 1.23 2.84 -1.88
N GLU A 82 0.76 3.07 -3.10
CA GLU A 82 -0.47 3.82 -3.37
C GLU A 82 -1.67 3.22 -2.63
N HIS A 83 -1.87 1.91 -2.74
CA HIS A 83 -2.96 1.21 -2.05
C HIS A 83 -2.81 1.25 -0.53
N ALA A 84 -1.59 1.02 -0.02
CA ALA A 84 -1.32 1.04 1.41
C ALA A 84 -1.54 2.42 2.05
N ILE A 85 -1.32 3.50 1.29
CA ILE A 85 -1.56 4.88 1.75
C ILE A 85 -3.05 5.20 1.66
N ARG A 86 -3.69 4.95 0.52
CA ARG A 86 -5.12 5.25 0.33
C ARG A 86 -6.01 4.51 1.31
N SER A 87 -5.72 3.25 1.60
CA SER A 87 -6.50 2.46 2.56
C SER A 87 -6.51 3.04 3.99
N ARG A 88 -5.67 4.03 4.31
CA ARG A 88 -5.65 4.70 5.62
C ARG A 88 -6.52 5.94 5.72
N PHE A 89 -6.91 6.52 4.59
CA PHE A 89 -7.62 7.79 4.54
C PHE A 89 -8.99 7.58 3.91
N ILE A 90 -10.05 7.90 4.67
CA ILE A 90 -11.44 7.83 4.19
C ILE A 90 -11.84 9.19 3.55
N GLU A 91 -11.14 10.26 3.89
CA GLU A 91 -11.42 11.65 3.51
C GLU A 91 -10.22 12.32 2.83
N PRO A 92 -10.42 13.48 2.16
CA PRO A 92 -9.30 14.27 1.65
C PRO A 92 -8.40 14.75 2.81
N CYS A 93 -7.23 14.15 2.94
CA CYS A 93 -6.25 14.48 3.97
C CYS A 93 -5.27 15.58 3.54
N SER A 94 -4.60 16.16 4.54
CA SER A 94 -3.61 17.22 4.33
C SER A 94 -2.36 16.69 3.61
N THR A 95 -1.57 17.61 3.05
CA THR A 95 -0.26 17.24 2.47
C THR A 95 0.65 16.57 3.52
N GLU A 96 0.63 17.04 4.76
CA GLU A 96 1.42 16.44 5.85
C GLU A 96 1.02 14.98 6.11
N ASP A 97 -0.27 14.67 6.09
CA ASP A 97 -0.76 13.30 6.34
C ASP A 97 -0.26 12.32 5.28
N TYR A 98 -0.31 12.70 4.01
CA TYR A 98 0.21 11.88 2.92
C TYR A 98 1.72 11.63 3.05
N ILE A 99 2.47 12.66 3.41
CA ILE A 99 3.93 12.55 3.59
C ILE A 99 4.25 11.66 4.79
N ASN A 100 3.58 11.87 5.93
CA ASN A 100 3.73 11.05 7.13
C ASN A 100 3.41 9.57 6.82
N ALA A 101 2.37 9.31 6.04
CA ALA A 101 2.05 7.96 5.60
C ALA A 101 3.15 7.34 4.71
N MET A 102 3.70 8.12 3.77
CA MET A 102 4.82 7.70 2.92
C MET A 102 6.11 7.43 3.72
N GLU A 103 6.32 8.06 4.87
CA GLU A 103 7.46 7.76 5.76
C GLU A 103 7.20 6.51 6.63
N VAL A 104 5.99 6.38 7.16
CA VAL A 104 5.65 5.34 8.16
C VAL A 104 5.37 3.97 7.52
N ILE A 105 4.78 3.91 6.32
CA ILE A 105 4.42 2.63 5.68
C ILE A 105 5.65 1.81 5.31
N PRO A 106 6.64 2.36 4.60
CA PRO A 106 7.77 1.56 4.16
C PRO A 106 8.66 1.13 5.32
N THR A 107 8.74 1.95 6.38
CA THR A 107 9.51 1.65 7.59
C THR A 107 8.86 0.52 8.39
N ARG A 108 7.54 0.55 8.60
CA ARG A 108 6.82 -0.45 9.43
C ARG A 108 6.41 -1.71 8.68
N LYS A 109 5.92 -1.60 7.45
CA LYS A 109 5.35 -2.74 6.69
C LYS A 109 6.31 -3.37 5.69
N LYS A 110 7.53 -2.84 5.51
CA LYS A 110 8.51 -3.25 4.48
C LYS A 110 7.94 -3.29 3.04
N ILE A 111 6.88 -2.52 2.78
CA ILE A 111 6.22 -2.40 1.47
C ILE A 111 7.11 -1.56 0.55
N GLY A 112 7.21 -1.96 -0.72
CA GLY A 112 7.91 -1.24 -1.78
C GLY A 112 9.45 -1.17 -1.67
N ARG A 113 10.05 -1.88 -0.71
CA ARG A 113 11.49 -2.14 -0.77
C ARG A 113 11.74 -3.13 -1.90
N ASN A 114 12.62 -2.77 -2.83
CA ASN A 114 13.09 -3.70 -3.83
C ASN A 114 14.00 -4.70 -3.11
N TRP A 115 13.42 -5.79 -2.63
CA TRP A 115 14.23 -6.96 -2.32
C TRP A 115 14.89 -7.33 -3.62
N TYR A 116 16.17 -7.00 -3.75
CA TYR A 116 17.01 -7.42 -4.85
C TYR A 116 16.78 -8.91 -5.03
N LYS A 117 15.95 -9.30 -5.99
CA LYS A 117 15.92 -10.67 -6.48
C LYS A 117 17.20 -10.73 -7.28
N PRO A 118 18.26 -11.43 -6.81
CA PRO A 118 19.41 -11.65 -7.68
C PRO A 118 18.86 -12.19 -9.00
N PRO A 119 19.40 -11.76 -10.15
CA PRO A 119 18.97 -12.28 -11.44
C PRO A 119 18.85 -13.79 -11.32
N MET A 120 17.63 -14.30 -11.43
CA MET A 120 17.44 -15.74 -11.59
C MET A 120 18.05 -16.02 -12.95
N ASP A 121 19.30 -16.49 -12.94
CA ASP A 121 19.96 -17.02 -14.12
C ASP A 121 18.97 -18.02 -14.74
N ASN A 122 18.31 -17.63 -15.82
CA ASN A 122 17.57 -18.54 -16.68
C ASN A 122 18.59 -19.40 -17.43
N LYS A 123 19.39 -20.18 -16.70
CA LYS A 123 20.05 -21.35 -17.24
C LYS A 123 18.97 -22.39 -17.36
N THR A 124 18.51 -22.57 -18.60
CA THR A 124 17.83 -23.77 -19.07
C THR A 124 18.51 -24.97 -18.43
N SER A 125 17.88 -25.54 -17.41
CA SER A 125 18.38 -26.71 -16.72
C SER A 125 18.18 -27.92 -17.63
N GLY A 126 19.15 -28.15 -18.53
CA GLY A 126 19.50 -29.51 -18.90
C GLY A 126 19.80 -30.25 -17.60
N LYS A 127 18.99 -31.25 -17.27
CA LYS A 127 19.18 -32.11 -16.09
C LYS A 127 20.63 -32.62 -16.08
N PRO A 128 21.45 -32.32 -15.07
CA PRO A 128 22.69 -33.05 -14.87
C PRO A 128 22.31 -34.43 -14.32
N ILE A 129 22.79 -35.47 -14.98
CA ILE A 129 22.83 -36.85 -14.46
C ILE A 129 23.51 -36.80 -13.08
N PRO A 130 22.90 -37.34 -12.00
CA PRO A 130 23.54 -37.33 -10.69
C PRO A 130 24.70 -38.32 -10.68
N LYS A 131 25.91 -37.85 -10.33
CA LYS A 131 27.03 -38.72 -9.95
C LYS A 131 26.68 -39.46 -8.63
N PRO A 132 27.17 -40.70 -8.43
CA PRO A 132 26.79 -41.52 -7.29
C PRO A 132 27.39 -40.94 -6.00
N ASN A 133 26.52 -40.51 -5.08
CA ASN A 133 26.91 -40.14 -3.73
C ASN A 133 26.90 -41.37 -2.81
N LYS A 134 27.91 -41.43 -1.95
CA LYS A 134 28.14 -42.43 -0.89
C LYS A 134 26.86 -42.71 -0.08
N PRO A 135 26.66 -43.94 0.43
CA PRO A 135 25.43 -44.31 1.11
C PRO A 135 25.35 -43.61 2.48
N HIS A 136 24.60 -42.50 2.55
CA HIS A 136 23.97 -42.12 3.80
C HIS A 136 22.77 -43.04 4.00
N GLU A 137 22.86 -43.93 4.98
CA GLU A 137 21.74 -44.75 5.44
C GLU A 137 20.56 -43.83 5.77
N LYS A 138 19.56 -43.83 4.89
CA LYS A 138 18.33 -43.07 5.09
C LYS A 138 17.58 -43.71 6.25
N ALA A 139 17.39 -42.96 7.33
CA ALA A 139 16.49 -43.35 8.40
C ALA A 139 15.12 -43.72 7.79
N PRO A 140 14.52 -44.85 8.18
CA PRO A 140 13.29 -45.32 7.56
C PRO A 140 12.16 -44.30 7.75
N LEU A 141 11.54 -43.92 6.64
CA LEU A 141 10.37 -43.04 6.59
C LEU A 141 9.27 -43.65 7.47
N ARG A 142 8.95 -43.00 8.60
CA ARG A 142 7.92 -43.44 9.55
C ARG A 142 6.94 -42.32 9.82
N CYS A 143 5.66 -42.66 9.92
CA CYS A 143 4.63 -41.75 10.37
C CYS A 143 4.89 -41.37 11.83
N HIS A 144 5.06 -40.08 12.11
CA HIS A 144 5.30 -39.61 13.48
C HIS A 144 4.04 -39.66 14.37
N LYS A 145 2.85 -39.95 13.81
CA LYS A 145 1.59 -40.05 14.56
C LYS A 145 1.26 -41.48 14.99
N CYS A 146 1.43 -42.46 14.10
CA CYS A 146 1.09 -43.86 14.37
C CYS A 146 2.30 -44.82 14.30
N GLY A 147 3.49 -44.32 14.00
CA GLY A 147 4.71 -45.13 13.91
C GLY A 147 4.83 -46.01 12.66
N SER A 148 3.79 -46.10 11.82
CA SER A 148 3.80 -46.98 10.64
C SER A 148 4.77 -46.48 9.56
N LYS A 149 5.41 -47.42 8.84
CA LYS A 149 6.36 -47.11 7.76
C LYS A 149 5.71 -46.87 6.39
N SER A 150 4.37 -46.94 6.33
CA SER A 150 3.61 -46.93 5.07
C SER A 150 3.18 -45.54 4.61
N HIS A 151 3.21 -44.53 5.47
CA HIS A 151 2.81 -43.16 5.14
C HIS A 151 3.52 -42.13 6.03
N LEU A 152 3.39 -40.85 5.68
CA LEU A 152 3.85 -39.71 6.48
C LEU A 152 2.71 -39.18 7.36
N ALA A 153 3.03 -38.45 8.43
CA ALA A 153 2.03 -37.93 9.37
C ALA A 153 0.93 -37.07 8.71
N SER A 154 1.23 -36.47 7.55
CA SER A 154 0.27 -35.69 6.75
C SER A 154 -0.85 -36.55 6.13
N THR A 155 -0.55 -37.79 5.77
CA THR A 155 -1.45 -38.76 5.12
C THR A 155 -1.83 -39.92 6.06
N CYS A 156 -1.76 -39.68 7.37
CA CYS A 156 -2.09 -40.69 8.36
C CYS A 156 -3.61 -40.96 8.40
N PRO A 157 -4.06 -42.23 8.24
CA PRO A 157 -5.48 -42.57 8.25
C PRO A 157 -6.13 -42.42 9.64
N THR A 158 -5.32 -42.38 10.72
CA THR A 158 -5.79 -42.11 12.09
C THR A 158 -5.80 -40.61 12.43
N LYS A 159 -5.74 -39.73 11.42
CA LYS A 159 -5.79 -38.28 11.64
C LYS A 159 -7.21 -37.88 12.01
N THR A 160 -7.47 -37.73 13.31
CA THR A 160 -8.59 -36.90 13.77
C THR A 160 -8.32 -35.46 13.32
N ARG A 161 -9.32 -34.83 12.67
CA ARG A 161 -9.24 -33.42 12.30
C ARG A 161 -9.16 -32.62 13.59
N ILE A 162 -8.12 -31.80 13.72
CA ILE A 162 -7.99 -30.87 14.85
C ILE A 162 -9.04 -29.78 14.61
N ASN A 163 -10.24 -29.98 15.20
CA ASN A 163 -11.30 -29.03 15.56
C ASN A 163 -12.67 -29.74 15.59
N GLU A 164 -12.79 -30.84 16.34
CA GLU A 164 -14.09 -31.38 16.73
C GLU A 164 -14.33 -30.91 18.17
N ILE A 165 -15.08 -29.82 18.30
CA ILE A 165 -15.61 -29.35 19.59
C ILE A 165 -16.91 -30.14 19.77
N GLU A 166 -16.92 -31.04 20.75
CA GLU A 166 -18.14 -31.68 21.24
C GLU A 166 -19.04 -30.57 21.82
N ILE A 167 -20.11 -30.24 21.09
CA ILE A 167 -21.21 -29.44 21.63
C ILE A 167 -22.14 -30.45 22.27
N ASP A 168 -22.07 -30.57 23.59
CA ASP A 168 -23.06 -31.28 24.38
C ASP A 168 -24.44 -30.67 24.11
N LYS A 169 -25.36 -31.54 23.70
CA LYS A 169 -26.78 -31.25 23.53
C LYS A 169 -27.44 -31.47 24.88
N ASP A 170 -27.90 -30.39 25.51
CA ASP A 170 -29.01 -30.47 26.46
C ASP A 170 -30.16 -29.62 25.91
N GLU A 171 -31.28 -30.31 25.65
CA GLU A 171 -32.49 -29.80 25.05
C GLU A 171 -33.52 -29.46 26.15
N ASP A 172 -34.11 -28.27 26.00
CA ASP A 172 -35.48 -27.84 26.34
C ASP A 172 -35.94 -27.77 27.82
N THR A 173 -36.27 -26.54 28.25
CA THR A 173 -37.64 -26.24 28.68
C THR A 173 -37.99 -24.78 28.36
N ARG A 174 -38.90 -24.63 27.39
CA ARG A 174 -39.79 -23.49 27.13
C ARG A 174 -40.40 -22.90 28.41
N GLU A 175 -40.59 -21.58 28.42
CA GLU A 175 -41.91 -20.97 28.64
C GLU A 175 -41.90 -19.48 28.25
N THR A 176 -42.58 -19.19 27.15
CA THR A 176 -43.09 -17.86 26.82
C THR A 176 -44.29 -17.54 27.71
N ASN A 177 -44.28 -16.40 28.42
CA ASN A 177 -45.51 -15.70 28.76
C ASN A 177 -45.32 -14.19 28.81
N ASN A 178 -46.16 -13.55 27.99
CA ASN A 178 -46.56 -12.15 27.91
C ASN A 178 -47.11 -11.64 29.27
N VAL A 179 -46.94 -10.35 29.59
CA VAL A 179 -47.97 -9.37 29.99
C VAL A 179 -47.26 -8.03 30.37
N SER A 180 -47.43 -7.05 29.49
CA SER A 180 -48.01 -5.71 29.71
C SER A 180 -47.58 -4.74 30.84
N LEU A 181 -47.59 -3.47 30.43
CA LEU A 181 -47.91 -2.24 31.18
C LEU A 181 -46.89 -1.68 32.19
N HIS A 182 -46.28 -0.54 31.86
CA HIS A 182 -46.71 0.73 32.49
C HIS A 182 -46.27 1.97 31.67
N ASP A 183 -47.26 2.76 31.26
CA ASP A 183 -47.19 4.17 30.89
C ASP A 183 -46.49 5.04 31.94
N SER A 184 -45.78 6.07 31.48
CA SER A 184 -45.88 7.43 32.04
C SER A 184 -45.37 8.46 31.02
N ASP A 185 -46.34 9.13 30.41
CA ASP A 185 -46.32 10.44 29.78
C ASP A 185 -45.48 11.50 30.53
N SER A 186 -44.83 12.39 29.79
CA SER A 186 -45.05 13.86 29.85
C SER A 186 -44.06 14.62 28.95
N GLU A 187 -44.57 15.07 27.80
CA GLU A 187 -44.16 16.29 27.06
C GLU A 187 -44.48 17.58 27.88
N PRO A 188 -44.31 18.83 27.39
CA PRO A 188 -43.26 19.45 26.56
C PRO A 188 -42.85 20.88 27.09
N SER A 189 -42.02 21.58 26.30
CA SER A 189 -41.89 23.06 26.16
C SER A 189 -40.76 23.76 26.95
N GLU A 190 -39.76 24.27 26.24
CA GLU A 190 -39.66 25.67 25.77
C GLU A 190 -38.62 25.80 24.65
#